data_AF-A0A9J6EL40-F1
#
_entry.id   AF-A0A9J6EL40-F1
#
_cell.length_a   1.000
_cell.length_b   1.000
_cell.length_c   1.000
_cell.angle_alpha   90.00
_cell.angle_beta   90.00
_cell.angle_gamma   90.00
#
_symmetry.space_group_name_H-M   'P 1'
#
loop_
_entity.id
_entity.type
_entity.pdbx_description
1 polymer ?
#
loop_
_entity_poly.entity_id
_entity_poly.type
_entity_poly.pdbx_seq_one_letter_code
_entity_poly.pdbx_strand_id
1 'polypeptide(L)'
;MNKKRKMASAEASAHGGDVDADAQKTCDTPCCQTITLFMPRAVVWNPWAKMAAKLEDLDVNEYMHMLCVEPGHVVQPVLLEPSQHFRAACTFTACDG
;
A
#
# COMPACT_ATOMS: atom_id res chain seq x y z
N MET A 1 20.99 21.19 -11.33
CA MET A 1 20.01 21.80 -10.39
C MET A 1 19.11 20.69 -9.85
N ASN A 2 19.52 20.07 -8.74
CA ASN A 2 18.90 18.85 -8.21
C ASN A 2 17.65 19.20 -7.40
N LYS A 3 16.46 19.03 -8.00
CA LYS A 3 15.19 19.11 -7.29
C LYS A 3 15.04 17.85 -6.44
N LYS A 4 15.48 17.91 -5.17
CA LYS A 4 15.13 16.91 -4.15
C LYS A 4 13.60 16.89 -4.03
N ARG A 5 12.95 15.80 -4.47
CA ARG A 5 11.52 15.58 -4.27
C ARG A 5 11.30 15.34 -2.78
N LYS A 6 10.55 16.24 -2.14
CA LYS A 6 10.20 16.13 -0.72
C LYS A 6 9.07 15.10 -0.63
N MET A 7 9.40 13.88 -0.18
CA MET A 7 8.42 12.91 0.28
C MET A 7 7.71 13.52 1.50
N ALA A 8 6.37 13.62 1.45
CA ALA A 8 5.58 13.93 2.63
C ALA A 8 5.29 12.60 3.33
N SER A 9 6.00 12.33 4.42
CA SER A 9 5.61 11.29 5.38
C SER A 9 4.52 11.87 6.28
N ALA A 10 3.37 11.22 6.33
CA ALA A 10 2.36 11.49 7.35
C ALA A 10 2.52 10.41 8.43
N GLU A 11 2.93 10.82 9.63
CA GLU A 11 2.99 9.96 10.81
C GLU A 11 1.70 10.12 11.61
N ALA A 12 0.97 9.03 11.82
CA ALA A 12 -0.11 9.00 12.81
C ALA A 12 0.51 8.59 14.16
N SER A 13 0.53 9.52 15.12
CA SER A 13 0.94 9.24 16.50
C SER A 13 -0.18 8.54 17.24
N ALA A 14 0.04 7.29 17.67
CA ALA A 14 -0.77 6.64 18.69
C ALA A 14 0.06 6.59 19.98
N HIS A 15 -0.48 7.21 21.04
CA HIS A 15 0.08 7.13 22.39
C HIS A 15 0.04 5.68 22.89
N GLY A 16 1.04 5.33 23.71
CA GLY A 16 1.37 3.98 24.11
C GLY A 16 0.27 3.22 24.86
N GLY A 17 0.38 1.89 24.74
CA GLY A 17 -0.44 0.90 25.44
C GLY A 17 -0.42 -0.41 24.64
N ASP A 18 0.34 -1.39 25.15
CA ASP A 18 0.29 -2.83 24.94
C ASP A 18 0.22 -3.42 23.51
N VAL A 19 1.19 -4.28 23.20
CA VAL A 19 1.36 -5.00 21.95
C VAL A 19 0.41 -6.19 21.85
N ASP A 20 -0.82 -5.95 21.39
CA ASP A 20 -1.68 -7.03 20.91
C ASP A 20 -1.36 -7.34 19.44
N ALA A 21 -0.47 -8.31 19.25
CA ALA A 21 -0.31 -9.01 17.98
C ALA A 21 -1.52 -9.93 17.74
N ASP A 22 -2.66 -9.36 17.31
CA ASP A 22 -3.70 -10.01 16.45
C ASP A 22 -4.94 -9.12 16.26
N ALA A 23 -4.79 -7.81 16.06
CA ALA A 23 -5.93 -6.97 15.67
C ALA A 23 -6.08 -6.93 14.14
N GLN A 24 -6.34 -8.08 13.53
CA GLN A 24 -6.90 -8.13 12.19
C GLN A 24 -8.32 -7.54 12.29
N LYS A 25 -8.47 -6.22 12.09
CA LYS A 25 -9.79 -5.63 11.81
C LYS A 25 -10.26 -6.15 10.45
N THR A 26 -10.88 -7.32 10.46
CA THR A 26 -11.61 -7.83 9.31
C THR A 26 -12.79 -6.91 9.06
N CYS A 27 -12.88 -6.35 7.87
CA CYS A 27 -14.16 -5.86 7.39
C CYS A 27 -14.97 -7.10 7.00
N ASP A 28 -16.13 -7.32 7.64
CA ASP A 28 -17.01 -8.47 7.37
C ASP A 28 -17.76 -8.33 6.02
N THR A 29 -17.24 -7.52 5.09
CA THR A 29 -17.74 -7.41 3.72
C THR A 29 -16.86 -8.27 2.80
N PRO A 30 -17.39 -9.36 2.20
CA PRO A 30 -16.56 -10.34 1.48
C PRO A 30 -15.96 -9.85 0.15
N CYS A 31 -16.44 -8.77 -0.46
CA CYS A 31 -16.21 -8.56 -1.91
C CYS A 31 -14.77 -8.38 -2.36
N CYS A 32 -13.91 -7.91 -1.45
CA CYS A 32 -12.72 -7.18 -1.85
C CYS A 32 -11.55 -7.43 -0.88
N GLN A 33 -11.37 -8.70 -0.49
CA GLN A 33 -10.29 -9.10 0.40
C GLN A 33 -8.97 -9.20 -0.36
N THR A 34 -7.94 -8.55 0.15
CA THR A 34 -6.56 -8.72 -0.32
C THR A 34 -5.83 -9.62 0.67
N ILE A 35 -5.43 -10.81 0.24
CA ILE A 35 -4.59 -11.70 1.06
C ILE A 35 -3.15 -11.28 0.83
N THR A 36 -2.48 -10.86 1.90
CA THR A 36 -1.10 -10.38 1.86
C THR A 36 -0.21 -11.30 2.68
N LEU A 37 0.69 -12.03 2.02
CA LEU A 37 1.68 -12.86 2.70
C LEU A 37 3.00 -12.11 2.76
N PHE A 38 3.53 -11.95 3.98
CA PHE A 38 4.80 -11.27 4.28
C PHE A 38 4.85 -9.77 3.90
N MET A 39 3.69 -9.12 3.77
CA MET A 39 3.56 -7.69 3.49
C MET A 39 2.71 -7.00 4.56
N PRO A 40 3.33 -6.41 5.61
CA PRO A 40 2.62 -5.94 6.79
C PRO A 40 1.93 -4.58 6.62
N ARG A 41 2.17 -3.89 5.49
CA ARG A 41 1.62 -2.55 5.22
C ARG A 41 1.10 -2.50 3.79
N ALA A 42 0.21 -1.55 3.53
CA ALA A 42 -0.20 -1.19 2.19
C ALA A 42 -0.08 0.32 2.01
N VAL A 43 0.37 0.73 0.83
CA VAL A 43 0.19 2.11 0.36
C VAL A 43 -1.16 2.16 -0.37
N VAL A 44 -1.95 3.17 -0.06
CA VAL A 44 -3.19 3.46 -0.78
C VAL A 44 -2.98 4.76 -1.52
N TRP A 45 -3.06 4.72 -2.85
CA TRP A 45 -2.69 5.86 -3.68
C TRP A 45 -3.66 6.10 -4.83
N ASN A 46 -3.88 7.37 -5.11
CA ASN A 46 -4.51 7.90 -6.30
C ASN A 46 -3.78 9.22 -6.63
N PRO A 47 -3.68 9.65 -7.89
CA PRO A 47 -2.98 10.89 -8.21
C PRO A 47 -3.84 12.15 -7.94
N TRP A 48 -5.16 12.01 -7.95
CA TRP A 48 -6.13 13.09 -8.06
C TRP A 48 -5.87 14.01 -9.27
N ALA A 49 -6.81 14.91 -9.56
CA ALA A 49 -6.80 15.73 -10.78
C ALA A 49 -5.48 16.48 -11.03
N LYS A 50 -4.88 17.06 -9.99
CA LYS A 50 -3.67 17.91 -10.13
C LYS A 50 -2.43 17.11 -10.53
N MET A 51 -2.27 15.88 -10.06
CA MET A 51 -1.12 15.04 -10.46
C MET A 51 -1.45 14.29 -11.75
N ALA A 52 -2.70 13.83 -11.93
CA ALA A 52 -3.14 13.17 -13.16
C ALA A 52 -2.88 14.04 -14.40
N ALA A 53 -3.21 15.34 -14.34
CA ALA A 53 -2.95 16.29 -15.43
C ALA A 53 -1.45 16.51 -15.76
N LYS A 54 -0.52 15.89 -15.03
CA LYS A 54 0.93 15.96 -15.25
C LYS A 54 1.54 14.62 -15.65
N LEU A 55 0.76 13.55 -15.65
CA LEU A 55 1.17 12.22 -16.08
C LEU A 55 0.81 12.11 -17.55
N GLU A 56 1.83 12.09 -18.42
CA GLU A 56 1.65 12.09 -19.88
C GLU A 56 1.01 10.79 -20.40
N ASP A 57 1.06 9.74 -19.58
CA ASP A 57 0.54 8.41 -19.83
C ASP A 57 -0.80 8.12 -19.13
N LEU A 58 -1.42 9.10 -18.48
CA LEU A 58 -2.71 8.96 -17.78
C LEU A 58 -3.69 10.04 -18.24
N ASP A 59 -4.90 9.63 -18.62
CA ASP A 59 -5.93 10.59 -19.01
C ASP A 59 -6.40 11.43 -17.80
N VAL A 60 -6.80 12.68 -18.06
CA VAL A 60 -7.09 13.68 -17.01
C VAL A 60 -8.19 13.28 -16.02
N ASN A 61 -9.08 12.37 -16.40
CA ASN A 61 -10.18 11.87 -15.57
C ASN A 61 -10.02 10.39 -15.18
N GLU A 62 -9.00 9.69 -15.69
CA GLU A 62 -8.83 8.25 -15.46
C GLU A 62 -8.60 7.93 -13.98
N TYR A 63 -8.04 8.89 -13.23
CA TYR A 63 -7.91 8.78 -11.78
C TYR A 63 -9.24 8.51 -11.06
N MET A 64 -10.40 8.86 -11.62
CA MET A 64 -11.70 8.61 -10.98
C MET A 64 -12.09 7.13 -10.96
N HIS A 65 -11.46 6.31 -11.81
CA HIS A 65 -11.80 4.90 -12.00
C HIS A 65 -10.72 3.96 -11.48
N MET A 66 -9.75 4.47 -10.71
CA MET A 66 -8.66 3.67 -10.17
C MET A 66 -8.38 4.00 -8.70
N LEU A 67 -7.89 3.00 -7.99
CA LEU A 67 -7.28 3.13 -6.68
C LEU A 67 -6.13 2.12 -6.62
N CYS A 68 -4.91 2.62 -6.41
CA CYS A 68 -3.78 1.75 -6.16
C CYS A 68 -3.84 1.28 -4.71
N VAL A 69 -3.87 -0.04 -4.52
CA VAL A 69 -3.66 -0.70 -3.23
C VAL A 69 -2.41 -1.54 -3.38
N GLU A 70 -1.35 -1.11 -2.71
CA GLU A 70 0.01 -1.64 -2.89
C GLU A 70 0.50 -2.24 -1.58
N PRO A 71 0.21 -3.53 -1.32
CA PRO A 71 0.84 -4.25 -0.23
C PRO A 71 2.35 -4.29 -0.39
N GLY A 72 3.08 -4.09 0.71
CA GLY A 72 4.53 -4.16 0.66
C GLY A 72 5.21 -4.15 2.03
N HIS A 73 6.48 -4.53 2.00
CA HIS A 73 7.42 -4.41 3.12
C HIS A 73 8.29 -3.16 2.90
N VAL A 74 7.69 -1.98 3.12
CA VAL A 74 8.23 -0.68 2.65
C VAL A 74 8.77 0.24 3.73
N VAL A 75 8.54 -0.07 5.02
CA VAL A 75 8.97 0.77 6.15
C VAL A 75 10.41 0.46 6.57
N GLN A 76 10.76 -0.82 6.59
CA GLN A 76 12.10 -1.30 6.93
C GLN A 76 12.58 -2.24 5.83
N PRO A 77 13.88 -2.30 5.50
CA PRO A 77 14.39 -3.28 4.54
C PRO A 77 14.38 -4.71 5.11
N VAL A 78 14.11 -5.70 4.26
CA VAL A 78 14.39 -7.11 4.58
C VAL A 78 15.88 -7.37 4.31
N LEU A 79 16.62 -7.74 5.35
CA LEU A 79 18.02 -8.17 5.22
C LEU A 79 18.07 -9.67 4.93
N LEU A 80 18.86 -10.07 3.93
CA LEU A 80 19.09 -11.46 3.56
C LEU A 80 20.57 -11.80 3.67
N GLU A 81 20.87 -12.84 4.42
CA GLU A 81 22.18 -13.48 4.45
C GLU A 81 22.41 -14.31 3.19
N PRO A 82 23.68 -14.69 2.88
CA PRO A 82 23.97 -15.60 1.77
C PRO A 82 23.07 -16.85 1.81
N SER A 83 22.53 -17.23 0.65
CA SER A 83 21.61 -18.34 0.47
C SER A 83 20.20 -18.18 1.08
N GLN A 84 19.85 -17.02 1.66
CA GLN A 84 18.47 -16.72 2.03
C GLN A 84 17.67 -16.18 0.85
N HIS A 85 16.35 -16.40 0.91
CA HIS A 85 15.39 -15.92 -0.07
C HIS A 85 14.22 -15.26 0.64
N PHE A 86 13.71 -14.17 0.07
CA PHE A 86 12.46 -13.54 0.49
C PHE A 86 11.36 -13.85 -0.52
N ARG A 87 10.20 -14.25 -0.02
CA ARG A 87 9.01 -14.51 -0.85
C ARG A 87 7.83 -13.74 -0.25
N ALA A 88 7.18 -12.94 -1.09
CA ALA A 88 5.93 -12.26 -0.78
C ALA A 88 4.92 -12.56 -1.88
N ALA A 89 3.63 -12.45 -1.55
CA ALA A 89 2.55 -12.64 -2.52
C ALA A 89 1.37 -11.72 -2.20
N CYS A 90 0.79 -11.15 -3.25
CA CYS A 90 -0.46 -10.42 -3.21
C CYS A 90 -1.50 -11.19 -4.03
N THR A 91 -2.61 -11.56 -3.42
CA THR A 91 -3.76 -12.15 -4.12
C THR A 91 -4.95 -11.21 -4.00
N PHE A 92 -5.52 -10.84 -5.14
CA PHE A 92 -6.79 -10.14 -5.22
C PHE A 92 -7.91 -11.14 -5.50
N THR A 93 -8.98 -11.06 -4.72
CA THR A 93 -10.19 -11.83 -4.95
C THR A 93 -11.34 -10.85 -5.15
N ALA A 94 -12.06 -11.00 -6.26
CA ALA A 94 -13.35 -10.38 -6.44
C ALA A 94 -14.42 -11.42 -6.06
N CYS A 95 -15.38 -11.04 -5.22
CA CYS A 95 -16.62 -11.81 -5.10
C CYS A 95 -17.66 -11.16 -5.99
N ASP A 96 -18.31 -11.98 -6.81
CA ASP A 96 -19.54 -11.56 -7.48
C ASP A 96 -20.61 -11.30 -6.41
N GLY A 97 -21.39 -10.24 -6.60
CA GLY A 97 -22.48 -9.83 -5.71
C GLY A 97 -23.72 -10.70 -5.84
#